data_AF-A0A8H5JEK7-F1
#
_entry.id   AF-A0A8H5JEK7-F1
#
_cell.length_a   1.000
_cell.length_b   1.000
_cell.length_c   1.000
_cell.angle_alpha   90.00
_cell.angle_beta   90.00
_cell.angle_gamma   90.00
#
_symmetry.space_group_name_H-M   'P 1'
#
loop_
_entity.id
_entity.type
_entity.pdbx_description
1 polymer ?
#
loop_
_entity_poly.entity_id
_entity_poly.type
_entity_poly.pdbx_seq_one_letter_code
_entity_poly.pdbx_strand_id
1 'polypeptide(L)'
;MVNTNTYCAICGGPAHDIEPEGETWKEIDGTEYLLTSPTKIQRVKDFFKTILAESQLEEPAVAYPDGASEDALESLPGELMSSVLQCLDYESLCAIRLASRNAVKETSSIAFWKNRVLAEMPWIVDFFPGKRDTENPQIDWFKVYKALRSISQGKDQRQPLTTGGLRNRSRVWDICSQILNDYWSRKEARDE
;
A
#
# COMPACT_ATOMS: atom_id res chain seq x y z
N MET A 1 21.57 25.08 -23.17
CA MET A 1 20.52 24.05 -23.16
C MET A 1 20.83 23.10 -22.03
N VAL A 2 20.17 23.27 -20.87
CA VAL A 2 20.38 22.40 -19.70
C VAL A 2 19.41 21.23 -19.82
N ASN A 3 19.95 20.02 -19.70
CA ASN A 3 19.19 18.77 -19.83
C ASN A 3 18.42 18.56 -18.51
N THR A 4 17.12 18.80 -18.48
CA THR A 4 16.28 18.85 -17.26
C THR A 4 15.78 17.49 -16.77
N ASN A 5 16.34 16.38 -17.24
CA ASN A 5 15.87 15.02 -16.89
C ASN A 5 16.88 14.24 -16.07
N THR A 6 17.45 14.87 -15.04
CA THR A 6 18.23 14.12 -14.04
C THR A 6 17.28 13.67 -12.94
N TYR A 7 17.12 12.36 -12.78
CA TYR A 7 16.32 11.76 -11.71
C TYR A 7 17.27 11.11 -10.70
N CYS A 8 16.93 11.20 -9.42
CA CYS A 8 17.69 10.50 -8.40
C CYS A 8 17.46 8.99 -8.55
N ALA A 9 18.52 8.23 -8.88
CA ALA A 9 18.45 6.77 -9.00
C ALA A 9 18.03 6.05 -7.70
N ILE A 10 18.05 6.75 -6.56
CA ILE A 10 17.76 6.21 -5.24
C ILE A 10 16.28 6.41 -4.86
N CYS A 11 15.71 7.58 -5.14
CA CYS A 11 14.34 7.94 -4.74
C CYS A 11 13.36 8.20 -5.90
N GLY A 12 13.81 8.22 -7.15
CA GLY A 12 12.96 8.41 -8.34
C GLY A 12 12.37 9.82 -8.51
N GLY A 13 12.64 10.74 -7.59
CA GLY A 13 12.22 12.15 -7.69
C GLY A 13 13.06 12.98 -8.67
N PRO A 14 12.55 14.13 -9.12
CA PRO A 14 13.33 15.09 -9.91
C PRO A 14 14.55 15.52 -9.11
N ALA A 15 15.75 15.36 -9.68
CA ALA A 15 16.97 15.87 -9.08
C ALA A 15 16.96 17.39 -9.28
N HIS A 16 16.35 18.11 -8.34
CA HIS A 16 16.51 19.56 -8.26
C HIS A 16 18.01 19.85 -8.10
N ASP A 17 18.56 20.57 -9.09
CA ASP A 17 19.86 21.22 -9.14
C ASP A 17 20.79 20.93 -7.96
N ILE A 18 21.37 19.73 -7.94
CA ILE A 18 22.53 19.46 -7.09
C ILE A 18 23.72 19.97 -7.89
N GLU A 19 23.97 21.28 -7.83
CA GLU A 19 25.29 21.80 -8.18
C GLU A 19 26.32 21.07 -7.31
N PRO A 20 27.41 20.53 -7.89
CA PRO A 20 28.44 19.81 -7.15
C PRO A 20 29.31 20.81 -6.38
N GLU A 21 28.73 21.49 -5.39
CA GLU A 21 29.46 22.29 -4.42
C GLU A 21 30.06 21.36 -3.35
N GLY A 22 31.21 20.78 -3.69
CA GLY A 22 32.11 20.12 -2.74
C GLY A 22 31.89 18.60 -2.54
N GLU A 23 32.98 17.94 -2.14
CA GLU A 23 33.06 16.52 -1.76
C GLU A 23 32.44 16.26 -0.37
N THR A 24 31.28 16.85 -0.07
CA THR A 24 30.60 16.63 1.21
C THR A 24 29.35 15.79 1.02
N TRP A 25 29.23 14.73 1.83
CA TRP A 25 28.01 13.94 1.90
C TRP A 25 26.88 14.83 2.40
N LYS A 26 25.86 15.05 1.56
CA LYS A 26 24.62 15.72 1.98
C LYS A 26 23.67 14.68 2.56
N GLU A 27 23.32 14.85 3.82
CA GLU A 27 22.24 14.09 4.45
C GLU A 27 20.90 14.57 3.87
N ILE A 28 20.02 13.62 3.53
CA ILE A 28 18.67 13.92 3.04
C ILE A 28 17.68 13.33 4.05
N ASP A 29 17.03 14.19 4.83
CA ASP A 29 16.07 13.78 5.84
C ASP A 29 14.94 12.92 5.24
N GLY A 30 14.54 11.88 5.96
CA GLY A 30 13.48 10.98 5.53
C GLY A 30 13.90 9.92 4.51
N THR A 31 15.19 9.83 4.18
CA THR A 31 15.79 8.80 3.31
C THR A 31 16.49 7.67 4.07
N GLU A 32 16.46 7.67 5.40
CA GLU A 32 17.13 6.69 6.25
C GLU A 32 16.64 5.27 5.99
N TYR A 33 15.37 5.14 5.58
CA TYR A 33 14.78 3.86 5.17
C TYR A 33 15.57 3.19 4.04
N LEU A 34 16.24 3.95 3.15
CA LEU A 34 17.05 3.40 2.06
C LEU A 34 18.27 2.62 2.55
N LEU A 35 18.75 2.94 3.77
CA LEU A 35 19.86 2.26 4.42
C LEU A 35 19.43 1.04 5.23
N THR A 36 18.12 0.85 5.44
CA THR A 36 17.59 -0.30 6.18
C THR A 36 17.52 -1.54 5.29
N SER A 37 17.73 -2.73 5.85
CA SER A 37 17.65 -3.96 5.07
C SER A 37 16.19 -4.28 4.67
N PRO A 38 15.88 -4.47 3.38
CA PRO A 38 14.53 -4.84 2.92
C PRO A 38 14.22 -6.34 3.16
N THR A 39 15.18 -7.13 3.63
CA THR A 39 15.03 -8.58 3.86
C THR A 39 15.25 -8.96 5.32
N LYS A 40 16.22 -8.34 5.99
CA LYS A 40 16.53 -8.57 7.41
C LYS A 40 15.83 -7.52 8.29
N ILE A 41 14.51 -7.47 8.22
CA ILE A 41 13.69 -6.51 8.98
C ILE A 41 13.56 -7.00 10.42
N GLN A 42 14.10 -6.24 11.37
CA GLN A 42 14.07 -6.60 12.78
C GLN A 42 12.63 -6.56 13.32
N ARG A 43 12.27 -7.54 14.16
CA ARG A 43 10.99 -7.61 14.89
C ARG A 43 9.72 -7.51 14.02
N VAL A 44 9.85 -7.73 12.71
CA VAL A 44 8.75 -7.59 11.75
C VAL A 44 7.54 -8.46 12.13
N LYS A 45 7.75 -9.70 12.57
CA LYS A 45 6.68 -10.61 12.98
C LYS A 45 5.90 -10.11 14.20
N ASP A 46 6.58 -9.54 15.17
CA ASP A 46 5.94 -8.99 16.37
C ASP A 46 5.17 -7.72 16.03
N PHE A 47 5.74 -6.87 15.16
CA PHE A 47 5.07 -5.69 14.66
C PHE A 47 3.80 -6.04 13.86
N PHE A 48 3.84 -7.10 13.06
CA PHE A 48 2.64 -7.63 12.39
C PHE A 48 1.55 -8.04 13.37
N LYS A 49 1.91 -8.75 14.45
CA LYS A 49 0.95 -9.09 15.51
C LYS A 49 0.36 -7.84 16.16
N THR A 50 1.13 -6.78 16.34
CA THR A 50 0.63 -5.48 16.83
C THR A 50 -0.40 -4.90 15.86
N ILE A 51 -0.11 -4.84 14.56
CA ILE A 51 -1.06 -4.36 13.54
C ILE A 51 -2.37 -5.18 13.58
N LEU A 52 -2.28 -6.51 13.68
CA LEU A 52 -3.45 -7.37 13.77
C LEU A 52 -4.23 -7.17 15.08
N ALA A 53 -3.55 -6.95 16.20
CA ALA A 53 -4.21 -6.65 17.47
C ALA A 53 -4.92 -5.29 17.44
N GLU A 54 -4.28 -4.26 16.90
CA GLU A 54 -4.87 -2.92 16.74
C GLU A 54 -6.06 -2.91 15.80
N SER A 55 -6.06 -3.75 14.75
CA SER A 55 -7.19 -3.87 13.83
C SER A 55 -8.49 -4.31 14.52
N GLN A 56 -8.39 -5.02 15.66
CA GLN A 56 -9.53 -5.51 16.41
C GLN A 56 -10.12 -4.46 17.36
N LEU A 57 -9.44 -3.32 17.56
CA LEU A 57 -9.93 -2.26 18.43
C LEU A 57 -11.10 -1.54 17.76
N GLU A 58 -12.18 -1.32 18.51
CA GLU A 58 -13.32 -0.52 18.02
C GLU A 58 -12.87 0.92 17.74
N GLU A 59 -13.27 1.45 16.58
CA GLU A 59 -13.11 2.87 16.26
C GLU A 59 -14.45 3.59 16.50
N PRO A 60 -14.42 4.88 16.90
CA PRO A 60 -15.64 5.65 17.06
C PRO A 60 -16.43 5.66 15.75
N ALA A 61 -17.74 5.39 15.86
CA ALA A 61 -18.62 5.32 14.70
C ALA A 61 -18.59 6.64 13.92
N VAL A 62 -18.17 6.58 12.65
CA VAL A 62 -18.29 7.71 11.74
C VAL A 62 -19.75 7.76 11.27
N ALA A 63 -20.42 8.89 11.52
CA ALA A 63 -21.77 9.11 11.04
C ALA A 63 -21.76 9.14 9.50
N TYR A 64 -22.44 8.17 8.88
CA TYR A 64 -22.66 8.19 7.44
C TYR A 64 -23.78 9.18 7.11
N PRO A 65 -23.70 9.90 5.98
CA PRO A 65 -24.75 10.84 5.59
C PRO A 65 -26.10 10.14 5.50
N ASP A 66 -27.05 10.66 6.28
CA ASP A 66 -28.45 10.25 6.24
C ASP A 66 -29.15 10.96 5.07
N GLY A 67 -28.87 10.49 3.85
CA GLY A 67 -29.45 11.01 2.63
C GLY A 67 -29.98 9.86 1.78
N ALA A 68 -31.30 9.81 1.61
CA ALA A 68 -32.01 8.96 0.66
C ALA A 68 -31.75 9.44 -0.78
N SER A 69 -30.50 9.42 -1.22
CA SER A 69 -30.15 9.52 -2.63
C SER A 69 -30.35 8.13 -3.23
N GLU A 70 -31.10 8.04 -4.34
CA GLU A 70 -31.10 6.83 -5.16
C GLU A 70 -29.66 6.48 -5.51
N ASP A 71 -29.17 5.37 -4.98
CA ASP A 71 -27.80 4.92 -5.21
C ASP A 71 -27.77 4.26 -6.58
N ALA A 72 -27.14 4.91 -7.56
CA ALA A 72 -27.07 4.41 -8.94
C ALA A 72 -26.45 3.00 -9.03
N LEU A 73 -25.69 2.59 -8.00
CA LEU A 73 -25.09 1.26 -7.90
C LEU A 73 -26.05 0.20 -7.36
N GLU A 74 -27.26 0.54 -6.90
CA GLU A 74 -28.30 -0.43 -6.52
C GLU A 74 -28.70 -1.37 -7.67
N SER A 75 -28.60 -0.90 -8.90
CA SER A 75 -28.92 -1.70 -10.08
C SER A 75 -27.84 -2.74 -10.43
N LEU A 76 -26.64 -2.64 -9.83
CA LEU A 76 -25.51 -3.47 -10.18
C LEU A 76 -25.47 -4.75 -9.30
N PRO A 77 -25.36 -5.96 -9.90
CA PRO A 77 -25.10 -7.18 -9.15
C PRO A 77 -23.85 -7.06 -8.27
N GLY A 78 -23.89 -7.64 -7.07
CA GLY A 78 -22.81 -7.54 -6.08
C GLY A 78 -21.46 -7.99 -6.61
N GLU A 79 -21.43 -9.03 -7.45
CA GLU A 79 -20.21 -9.53 -8.09
C GLU A 79 -19.57 -8.47 -9.00
N LEU A 80 -20.38 -7.84 -9.85
CA LEU A 80 -19.90 -6.79 -10.76
C LEU A 80 -19.45 -5.55 -9.99
N MET A 81 -20.19 -5.18 -8.94
CA MET A 81 -19.79 -4.09 -8.06
C MET A 81 -18.46 -4.38 -7.36
N SER A 82 -18.31 -5.56 -6.76
CA SER A 82 -17.05 -5.98 -6.13
C SER A 82 -15.88 -6.01 -7.12
N SER A 83 -16.09 -6.44 -8.37
CA SER A 83 -15.06 -6.40 -9.42
C SER A 83 -14.66 -4.96 -9.77
N VAL A 84 -15.63 -4.06 -9.97
CA VAL A 84 -15.36 -2.64 -10.25
C VAL A 84 -14.61 -1.98 -9.09
N LEU A 85 -15.06 -2.21 -7.86
CA LEU A 85 -14.46 -1.65 -6.65
C LEU A 85 -13.02 -2.16 -6.41
N GLN A 86 -12.70 -3.39 -6.84
CA GLN A 86 -11.33 -3.92 -6.80
C GLN A 86 -10.38 -3.22 -7.78
N CYS A 87 -10.89 -2.63 -8.87
CA CYS A 87 -10.08 -1.91 -9.86
C CYS A 87 -9.82 -0.44 -9.50
N LEU A 88 -10.58 0.15 -8.57
CA LEU A 88 -10.40 1.54 -8.16
C LEU A 88 -9.11 1.71 -7.36
N ASP A 89 -8.47 2.88 -7.41
CA ASP A 89 -7.44 3.25 -6.43
C ASP A 89 -8.07 3.52 -5.05
N TYR A 90 -7.26 3.67 -4.01
CA TYR A 90 -7.76 3.84 -2.65
C TYR A 90 -8.48 5.17 -2.44
N GLU A 91 -8.01 6.24 -3.08
CA GLU A 91 -8.60 7.57 -3.02
C GLU A 91 -10.02 7.54 -3.61
N SER A 92 -10.19 6.95 -4.80
CA SER A 92 -11.50 6.75 -5.43
C SER A 92 -12.36 5.78 -4.65
N LEU A 93 -11.77 4.74 -4.07
CA LEU A 93 -12.50 3.80 -3.21
C LEU A 93 -13.02 4.46 -1.93
N CYS A 94 -12.23 5.35 -1.32
CA CYS A 94 -12.69 6.14 -0.18
C CYS A 94 -13.83 7.07 -0.60
N ALA A 95 -13.69 7.75 -1.75
CA ALA A 95 -14.72 8.64 -2.27
C ALA A 95 -16.04 7.91 -2.56
N ILE A 96 -16.00 6.74 -3.20
CA ILE A 96 -17.20 5.98 -3.53
C ILE A 96 -17.84 5.38 -2.27
N ARG A 97 -17.05 4.97 -1.27
CA ARG A 97 -17.57 4.54 0.05
C ARG A 97 -18.25 5.69 0.81
N LEU A 98 -17.86 6.94 0.58
CA LEU A 98 -18.56 8.09 1.16
C LEU A 98 -19.85 8.43 0.40
N ALA A 99 -19.90 8.13 -0.90
CA ALA A 99 -21.01 8.47 -1.79
C ALA A 99 -22.11 7.39 -1.88
N SER A 100 -21.79 6.12 -1.63
CA SER A 100 -22.70 4.98 -1.83
C SER A 100 -22.70 4.02 -0.63
N ARG A 101 -23.90 3.72 -0.12
CA ARG A 101 -24.09 2.73 0.96
C ARG A 101 -23.83 1.31 0.45
N ASN A 102 -24.16 1.03 -0.81
CA ASN A 102 -23.88 -0.27 -1.41
C ASN A 102 -22.38 -0.51 -1.58
N ALA A 103 -21.62 0.50 -1.97
CA ALA A 103 -20.17 0.41 -2.00
C ALA A 103 -19.60 0.14 -0.60
N VAL A 104 -20.13 0.78 0.46
CA VAL A 104 -19.75 0.45 1.85
C VAL A 104 -20.05 -1.01 2.15
N LYS A 105 -21.26 -1.49 1.86
CA LYS A 105 -21.70 -2.86 2.13
C LYS A 105 -20.81 -3.90 1.44
N GLU A 106 -20.54 -3.75 0.14
CA GLU A 106 -19.67 -4.67 -0.61
C GLU A 106 -18.24 -4.67 -0.08
N THR A 107 -17.70 -3.48 0.19
CA THR A 107 -16.36 -3.33 0.76
C THR A 107 -16.30 -3.57 2.27
N SER A 108 -17.36 -4.03 2.93
CA SER A 108 -17.31 -4.40 4.36
C SER A 108 -16.88 -5.86 4.57
N SER A 109 -16.77 -6.64 3.49
CA SER A 109 -16.34 -8.03 3.61
C SER A 109 -14.85 -8.16 3.92
N ILE A 110 -14.53 -9.10 4.82
CA ILE A 110 -13.16 -9.51 5.14
C ILE A 110 -12.40 -9.91 3.86
N ALA A 111 -13.08 -10.66 2.98
CA ALA A 111 -12.50 -11.16 1.74
C ALA A 111 -12.05 -10.03 0.81
N PHE A 112 -12.85 -8.96 0.68
CA PHE A 112 -12.52 -7.82 -0.17
C PHE A 112 -11.16 -7.19 0.22
N TRP A 113 -11.01 -6.80 1.49
CA TRP A 113 -9.78 -6.15 1.94
C TRP A 113 -8.59 -7.10 2.02
N LYS A 114 -8.81 -8.36 2.41
CA LYS A 114 -7.74 -9.37 2.41
C LYS A 114 -7.21 -9.60 0.99
N ASN A 115 -8.09 -9.78 0.01
CA ASN A 115 -7.71 -9.92 -1.40
C ASN A 115 -6.94 -8.70 -1.88
N ARG A 116 -7.40 -7.50 -1.49
CA ARG A 116 -6.74 -6.24 -1.85
C ARG A 116 -5.34 -6.11 -1.27
N VAL A 117 -5.12 -6.48 -0.01
CA VAL A 117 -3.76 -6.52 0.58
C VAL A 117 -2.86 -7.48 -0.19
N LEU A 118 -3.36 -8.68 -0.52
CA LEU A 118 -2.56 -9.67 -1.25
C LEU A 118 -2.24 -9.23 -2.69
N ALA A 119 -3.15 -8.53 -3.35
CA ALA A 119 -2.97 -8.04 -4.72
C ALA A 119 -2.07 -6.80 -4.79
N GLU A 120 -2.29 -5.80 -3.93
CA GLU A 120 -1.58 -4.52 -4.00
C GLU A 120 -0.29 -4.47 -3.17
N MET A 121 -0.16 -5.34 -2.17
CA MET A 121 0.99 -5.36 -1.26
C MET A 121 1.69 -6.73 -1.21
N PRO A 122 2.01 -7.34 -2.36
CA PRO A 122 2.64 -8.67 -2.40
C PRO A 122 4.01 -8.70 -1.67
N TRP A 123 4.66 -7.55 -1.54
CA TRP A 123 5.87 -7.39 -0.74
C TRP A 123 5.70 -7.82 0.72
N ILE A 124 4.48 -7.89 1.25
CA ILE A 124 4.25 -8.23 2.66
C ILE A 124 4.05 -9.70 2.96
N VAL A 125 3.83 -10.52 1.93
CA VAL A 125 3.33 -11.89 2.07
C VAL A 125 4.25 -12.75 2.96
N ASP A 126 5.56 -12.59 2.82
CA ASP A 126 6.57 -13.36 3.58
C ASP A 126 6.53 -13.10 5.11
N PHE A 127 5.88 -12.03 5.54
CA PHE A 127 5.80 -11.63 6.95
C PHE A 127 4.46 -11.90 7.59
N PHE A 128 3.48 -12.39 6.84
CA PHE A 128 2.22 -12.77 7.45
C PHE A 128 2.44 -13.82 8.54
N PRO A 129 1.77 -13.67 9.70
CA PRO A 129 1.79 -14.70 10.71
C PRO A 129 1.05 -15.95 10.20
N GLY A 130 1.11 -17.04 10.96
CA GLY A 130 0.57 -18.33 10.51
C GLY A 130 -0.93 -18.25 10.18
N LYS A 131 -1.46 -19.27 9.47
CA LYS A 131 -2.88 -19.32 9.06
C LYS A 131 -3.87 -19.02 10.19
N ARG A 132 -3.60 -19.55 11.39
CA ARG A 132 -4.43 -19.30 12.59
C ARG A 132 -4.61 -17.82 12.92
N ASP A 133 -3.55 -17.02 12.74
CA ASP A 133 -3.57 -15.59 13.05
C ASP A 133 -4.21 -14.78 11.92
N THR A 134 -4.21 -15.27 10.67
CA THR A 134 -4.74 -14.55 9.48
C THR A 134 -6.15 -14.98 9.07
N GLU A 135 -6.71 -16.01 9.72
CA GLU A 135 -8.08 -16.50 9.53
C GLU A 135 -9.00 -16.11 10.70
N ASN A 136 -8.52 -15.30 11.64
CA ASN A 136 -9.34 -14.77 12.74
C ASN A 136 -10.42 -13.81 12.19
N PRO A 137 -11.72 -14.11 12.39
CA PRO A 137 -12.82 -13.29 11.87
C PRO A 137 -12.94 -11.91 12.53
N GLN A 138 -12.27 -11.69 13.67
CA GLN A 138 -12.27 -10.38 14.35
C GLN A 138 -11.34 -9.36 13.68
N ILE A 139 -10.47 -9.80 12.76
CA ILE A 139 -9.52 -8.92 12.09
C ILE A 139 -10.24 -8.01 11.10
N ASP A 140 -10.18 -6.72 11.37
CA ASP A 140 -10.57 -5.69 10.40
C ASP A 140 -9.45 -5.51 9.36
N TRP A 141 -9.60 -6.21 8.24
CA TRP A 141 -8.64 -6.14 7.14
C TRP A 141 -8.57 -4.76 6.47
N PHE A 142 -9.58 -3.90 6.62
CA PHE A 142 -9.49 -2.51 6.15
C PHE A 142 -8.46 -1.73 6.97
N LYS A 143 -8.48 -1.88 8.30
CA LYS A 143 -7.47 -1.27 9.18
C LYS A 143 -6.08 -1.81 8.92
N VAL A 144 -5.95 -3.12 8.69
CA VAL A 144 -4.67 -3.74 8.29
C VAL A 144 -4.17 -3.12 6.99
N TYR A 145 -5.01 -3.04 5.95
CA TYR A 145 -4.66 -2.42 4.68
C TYR A 145 -4.19 -0.97 4.87
N LYS A 146 -4.95 -0.17 5.63
CA LYS A 146 -4.62 1.24 5.92
C LYS A 146 -3.29 1.39 6.65
N ALA A 147 -3.01 0.53 7.64
CA ALA A 147 -1.74 0.54 8.36
C ALA A 147 -0.56 0.22 7.44
N LEU A 148 -0.67 -0.83 6.61
CA LEU A 148 0.37 -1.21 5.66
C LEU A 148 0.63 -0.14 4.59
N ARG A 149 -0.44 0.49 4.08
CA ARG A 149 -0.34 1.65 3.18
C ARG A 149 0.37 2.84 3.84
N SER A 150 0.07 3.11 5.11
CA SER A 150 0.75 4.18 5.87
C SER A 150 2.25 3.91 5.99
N ILE A 151 2.64 2.65 6.25
CA ILE A 151 4.04 2.23 6.34
C ILE A 151 4.75 2.38 4.98
N SER A 152 4.17 1.90 3.89
CA SER A 152 4.78 2.00 2.56
C SER A 152 4.97 3.45 2.10
N GLN A 153 4.08 4.35 2.52
CA GLN A 153 4.17 5.78 2.26
C GLN A 153 5.11 6.53 3.23
N GLY A 154 5.70 5.84 4.22
CA GLY A 154 6.57 6.46 5.23
C GLY A 154 5.85 7.36 6.24
N LYS A 155 4.52 7.22 6.35
CA LYS A 155 3.68 7.97 7.29
C LYS A 155 3.65 7.34 8.69
N ASP A 156 4.01 6.05 8.80
CA ASP A 156 4.11 5.35 10.08
C ASP A 156 5.55 5.36 10.64
N GLN A 157 5.73 6.05 11.76
CA GLN A 157 7.02 6.22 12.44
C GLN A 157 7.08 5.53 13.82
N ARG A 158 6.11 4.67 14.16
CA ARG A 158 6.01 4.05 15.50
C ARG A 158 7.22 3.17 15.83
N GLN A 159 7.79 2.49 14.83
CA GLN A 159 8.99 1.65 14.97
C GLN A 159 9.94 1.91 13.79
N PRO A 160 10.76 2.98 13.82
CA PRO A 160 11.51 3.46 12.65
C PRO A 160 12.38 2.40 11.96
N LEU A 161 13.00 1.49 12.71
CA LEU A 161 13.79 0.40 12.15
C LEU A 161 12.93 -0.62 11.38
N THR A 162 11.77 -0.99 11.95
CA THR A 162 10.84 -1.95 11.35
C THR A 162 10.08 -1.31 10.18
N THR A 163 9.49 -0.13 10.39
CA THR A 163 8.72 0.59 9.37
C THR A 163 9.61 1.07 8.23
N GLY A 164 10.85 1.49 8.52
CA GLY A 164 11.87 1.78 7.51
C GLY A 164 12.22 0.57 6.65
N GLY A 165 12.46 -0.59 7.27
CA GLY A 165 12.73 -1.83 6.53
C GLY A 165 11.56 -2.25 5.63
N LEU A 166 10.33 -2.14 6.13
CA LEU A 166 9.11 -2.44 5.36
C LEU A 166 8.91 -1.44 4.21
N ARG A 167 9.14 -0.14 4.45
CA ARG A 167 9.11 0.90 3.40
C ARG A 167 10.14 0.63 2.32
N ASN A 168 11.38 0.31 2.69
CA ASN A 168 12.42 -0.01 1.72
C ASN A 168 12.08 -1.25 0.91
N ARG A 169 11.53 -2.28 1.57
CA ARG A 169 11.08 -3.48 0.88
C ARG A 169 9.96 -3.19 -0.12
N SER A 170 8.96 -2.40 0.27
CA SER A 170 7.88 -1.97 -0.64
C SER A 170 8.47 -1.27 -1.87
N ARG A 171 9.43 -0.36 -1.68
CA ARG A 171 10.12 0.33 -2.78
C ARG A 171 10.89 -0.62 -3.68
N VAL A 172 11.73 -1.49 -3.10
CA VAL A 172 12.52 -2.46 -3.88
C VAL A 172 11.61 -3.39 -4.68
N TRP A 173 10.51 -3.85 -4.08
CA TRP A 173 9.54 -4.69 -4.76
C TRP A 173 8.92 -3.98 -5.97
N ASP A 174 8.51 -2.73 -5.81
CA ASP A 174 7.94 -1.92 -6.89
C ASP A 174 8.94 -1.76 -8.06
N ILE A 175 10.18 -1.38 -7.76
CA ILE A 175 11.25 -1.26 -8.77
C ILE A 175 11.48 -2.60 -9.49
N CYS A 176 11.60 -3.70 -8.75
CA CYS A 176 11.79 -5.02 -9.35
C CYS A 176 10.59 -5.44 -10.21
N SER A 177 9.37 -5.09 -9.80
CA SER A 177 8.14 -5.38 -10.56
C SER A 177 8.12 -4.61 -11.89
N GLN A 178 8.52 -3.34 -11.88
CA GLN A 178 8.64 -2.54 -13.11
C GLN A 178 9.68 -3.10 -14.08
N ILE A 179 10.86 -3.49 -13.57
CA ILE A 179 11.91 -4.14 -14.38
C ILE A 179 11.40 -5.44 -15.00
N LEU A 180 10.70 -6.26 -14.20
CA LEU A 180 10.17 -7.54 -14.66
C LEU A 180 9.11 -7.35 -15.74
N ASN A 181 8.21 -6.36 -15.59
CA ASN A 181 7.20 -6.02 -16.58
C ASN A 181 7.85 -5.56 -17.90
N ASP A 182 8.85 -4.68 -17.85
CA ASP A 182 9.59 -4.25 -19.06
C ASP A 182 10.29 -5.42 -19.75
N TYR A 183 10.88 -6.35 -18.99
CA TYR A 183 11.47 -7.56 -19.54
C TYR A 183 10.44 -8.42 -20.29
N TRP A 184 9.28 -8.68 -19.68
CA TRP A 184 8.23 -9.50 -20.31
C TRP A 184 7.68 -8.86 -21.57
N SER A 185 7.35 -7.56 -21.54
CA SER A 185 6.88 -6.82 -22.71
C SER A 185 7.87 -6.88 -23.88
N ARG A 186 9.18 -6.80 -23.60
CA ARG A 186 10.22 -6.91 -24.64
C ARG A 186 10.42 -8.32 -25.15
N LYS A 187 10.17 -9.33 -24.31
CA LYS A 187 10.27 -10.74 -24.71
C LYS A 187 9.14 -11.09 -25.68
N GLU A 188 7.91 -10.72 -25.35
CA GLU A 188 6.73 -10.95 -26.19
C GLU A 188 6.91 -10.31 -27.57
N ALA A 189 7.38 -9.07 -27.64
CA ALA A 189 7.66 -8.37 -28.91
C ALA A 189 8.81 -8.96 -29.75
N ARG A 190 9.61 -9.88 -29.21
CA ARG A 190 10.67 -10.59 -29.96
C ARG A 190 10.24 -11.97 -30.46
N ASP A 191 9.21 -12.53 -29.84
CA ASP A 191 8.67 -13.85 -30.17
C ASP A 191 7.51 -13.77 -31.21
N GLU A 192 7.07 -12.54 -31.56
CA GLU A 192 6.17 -12.19 -32.68
C GLU A 192 6.94 -11.87 -33.98
#